data_AF-A0AAN7R284-F1
#
_entry.id   AF-A0AAN7R284-F1
#
_cell.length_a   1.000
_cell.length_b   1.000
_cell.length_c   1.000
_cell.angle_alpha   90.00
_cell.angle_beta   90.00
_cell.angle_gamma   90.00
#
_symmetry.space_group_name_H-M   'P 1'
#
loop_
_entity.id
_entity.type
_entity.pdbx_description
1 polymer ?
#
loop_
_entity_poly.entity_id
_entity_poly.type
_entity_poly.pdbx_seq_one_letter_code
_entity_poly.pdbx_strand_id
1 'polypeptide(L)'
;MQEVENLVVSSDESPPSSGADRVKRRVGYFHNSEVGNCYYVQGHPMKPHRIRMAHTLLVHYGLLQHMQIIKPSLQGTVTSPSSMLMPTNPSLGT
;
A
#
# COMPACT_ATOMS: atom_id res chain seq x y z
N MET A 1 -0.34 -27.47 27.44
CA MET A 1 -1.19 -27.54 26.24
C MET A 1 -2.24 -26.44 26.41
N GLN A 2 -1.89 -25.16 26.37
CA GLN A 2 -1.37 -24.35 25.26
C GLN A 2 -2.39 -24.20 24.11
N GLU A 3 -3.04 -23.03 24.15
CA GLU A 3 -3.54 -22.18 23.05
C GLU A 3 -4.75 -22.63 22.21
N VAL A 4 -5.92 -22.08 22.57
CA VAL A 4 -6.94 -21.60 21.61
C VAL A 4 -7.41 -20.20 22.04
N GLU A 5 -6.46 -19.28 22.29
CA GLU A 5 -6.79 -17.88 22.50
C GLU A 5 -6.82 -17.13 21.15
N ASN A 6 -7.95 -16.46 20.92
CA ASN A 6 -8.11 -15.20 20.22
C ASN A 6 -7.91 -15.19 18.70
N LEU A 7 -9.04 -15.34 17.99
CA LEU A 7 -9.24 -14.70 16.69
C LEU A 7 -10.56 -13.92 16.68
N VAL A 8 -10.73 -13.06 17.69
CA VAL A 8 -11.59 -11.88 17.55
C VAL A 8 -10.70 -10.80 16.95
N VAL A 9 -10.87 -10.58 15.65
CA VAL A 9 -10.40 -9.37 14.99
C VAL A 9 -11.28 -8.23 15.51
N SER A 10 -10.84 -7.60 16.60
CA SER A 10 -11.50 -6.43 17.18
C SER A 10 -11.55 -5.33 16.12
N SER A 11 -12.76 -4.99 15.70
CA SER A 11 -13.07 -3.94 14.73
C SER A 11 -13.08 -2.54 15.37
N ASP A 12 -12.31 -2.32 16.44
CA ASP A 12 -12.27 -1.07 17.19
C ASP A 12 -10.89 -0.39 17.13
N GLU A 13 -10.45 -0.06 15.92
CA GLU A 13 -9.56 1.10 15.77
C GLU A 13 -10.28 2.12 14.91
N SER A 14 -11.22 2.81 15.56
CA SER A 14 -11.63 4.14 15.12
C SER A 14 -10.35 4.94 14.77
N PRO A 15 -10.22 5.54 13.58
CA PRO A 15 -9.06 6.38 13.31
C PRO A 15 -8.95 7.42 14.43
N PRO A 16 -7.76 7.66 15.00
CA PRO A 16 -7.60 8.57 16.14
C PRO A 16 -8.32 9.87 15.81
N SER A 17 -9.28 10.23 16.66
CA SER A 17 -10.26 11.27 16.37
C SER A 17 -9.58 12.48 15.75
N SER A 18 -10.11 12.91 14.61
CA SER A 18 -9.60 14.05 13.87
C SER A 18 -9.80 15.32 14.70
N GLY A 19 -8.82 15.61 15.56
CA GLY A 19 -8.59 16.89 16.20
C GLY A 19 -9.39 17.16 17.49
N ALA A 20 -8.74 16.96 18.64
CA ALA A 20 -8.91 17.82 19.83
C ALA A 20 -7.82 17.64 20.89
N ASP A 21 -6.59 17.25 20.54
CA ASP A 21 -5.52 17.26 21.52
C ASP A 21 -4.21 17.71 20.88
N ARG A 22 -3.59 18.75 21.45
CA ARG A 22 -2.34 19.37 20.97
C ARG A 22 -1.11 18.47 21.17
N VAL A 23 -1.34 17.18 21.40
CA VAL A 23 -0.31 16.19 21.67
C VAL A 23 0.30 15.71 20.35
N LYS A 24 1.63 15.69 20.31
CA LYS A 24 2.40 15.18 19.16
C LYS A 24 2.08 13.70 18.95
N ARG A 25 1.30 13.38 17.91
CA ARG A 25 0.95 12.00 17.58
C ARG A 25 2.13 11.26 16.95
N ARG A 26 2.24 9.96 17.25
CA ARG A 26 3.14 9.05 16.54
C ARG A 26 2.53 8.74 15.18
N VAL A 27 3.27 8.97 14.10
CA VAL A 27 2.80 8.74 12.72
C VAL A 27 3.72 7.71 12.07
N GLY A 28 3.13 6.63 11.56
CA GLY A 28 3.81 5.65 10.72
C GLY A 28 3.61 5.97 9.24
N TYR A 29 4.67 5.88 8.44
CA TYR A 29 4.66 6.10 7.01
C TYR A 29 5.12 4.83 6.28
N PHE A 30 4.20 4.21 5.54
CA PHE A 30 4.47 2.98 4.79
C PHE A 30 4.79 3.33 3.33
N HIS A 31 5.97 2.90 2.85
CA HIS A 31 6.37 3.17 1.47
C HIS A 31 7.13 1.99 0.86
N ASN A 32 6.79 1.66 -0.39
CA ASN A 32 7.52 0.71 -1.23
C ASN A 32 8.02 1.44 -2.47
N SER A 33 9.34 1.42 -2.71
CA SER A 33 10.00 2.11 -3.82
C SER A 33 9.49 1.67 -5.20
N GLU A 34 9.03 0.43 -5.35
CA GLU A 34 8.58 -0.13 -6.63
C GLU A 34 7.18 0.35 -7.06
N VAL A 35 6.37 0.86 -6.13
CA VAL A 35 4.96 1.22 -6.39
C VAL A 35 4.82 2.33 -7.45
N GLY A 36 5.81 3.20 -7.56
CA GLY A 36 5.80 4.32 -8.51
C GLY A 36 6.03 3.93 -9.97
N ASN A 37 6.48 2.69 -10.21
CA ASN A 37 6.86 2.19 -11.53
C ASN A 37 5.81 1.27 -12.15
N CYS A 38 4.74 0.95 -11.42
CA CYS A 38 3.60 0.22 -11.95
C CYS A 38 2.86 1.11 -12.97
N TYR A 39 2.79 0.65 -14.21
CA TYR A 39 2.04 1.33 -15.27
C TYR A 39 0.70 0.63 -15.47
N TYR A 40 -0.40 1.35 -15.25
CA TYR A 40 -1.70 0.90 -15.72
C TYR A 40 -1.82 1.13 -17.22
N VAL A 41 -2.65 0.32 -17.88
CA VAL A 41 -2.94 0.45 -19.31
C VAL A 41 -3.28 1.90 -19.70
N GLN A 42 -2.97 2.26 -20.94
CA GLN A 42 -3.19 3.61 -21.46
C GLN A 42 -4.66 4.03 -21.30
N GLY A 43 -4.90 5.26 -20.86
CA GLY A 43 -6.25 5.78 -20.59
C GLY A 43 -6.78 5.47 -19.19
N HIS A 44 -6.07 4.68 -18.38
CA HIS A 44 -6.48 4.42 -17.01
C HIS A 44 -6.26 5.66 -16.11
N PRO A 45 -7.24 6.07 -15.28
CA PRO A 45 -7.16 7.29 -14.48
C PRO A 45 -6.18 7.18 -13.30
N MET A 46 -5.93 5.97 -12.79
CA MET A 46 -4.95 5.75 -11.72
C MET A 46 -3.53 5.82 -12.25
N LYS A 47 -2.73 6.68 -11.61
CA LYS A 47 -1.30 6.87 -11.90
C LYS A 47 -0.49 6.67 -10.61
N PRO A 48 0.09 5.46 -10.39
CA PRO A 48 0.91 5.15 -9.22
C PRO A 48 2.08 6.11 -9.01
N HIS A 49 2.52 6.77 -10.08
CA HIS A 49 3.46 7.88 -10.04
C HIS A 49 3.11 8.95 -8.99
N ARG A 50 1.83 9.17 -8.69
CA ARG A 50 1.40 10.11 -7.64
C ARG A 50 2.00 9.77 -6.27
N ILE A 51 2.12 8.48 -5.94
CA ILE A 51 2.71 8.02 -4.68
C ILE A 51 4.22 8.35 -4.64
N ARG A 52 4.91 8.17 -5.77
CA ARG A 52 6.34 8.54 -5.92
C ARG A 52 6.55 10.04 -5.77
N MET A 53 5.73 10.87 -6.42
CA MET A 53 5.80 12.33 -6.30
C MET A 53 5.61 12.80 -4.85
N ALA A 54 4.60 12.25 -4.16
CA ALA A 54 4.35 12.58 -2.76
C ALA A 54 5.52 12.18 -1.85
N HIS A 55 6.12 10.99 -2.07
CA HIS A 55 7.30 10.55 -1.32
C HIS A 55 8.47 11.53 -1.50
N THR A 56 8.77 11.95 -2.72
CA THR A 56 9.83 12.93 -3.01
C THR A 56 9.63 14.24 -2.27
N LEU A 57 8.40 14.78 -2.23
CA LEU A 57 8.11 15.99 -1.46
C LEU A 57 8.38 15.77 0.03
N LEU A 58 7.92 14.65 0.59
CA LEU A 58 8.11 14.32 2.00
C LEU A 58 9.60 14.22 2.40
N VAL A 59 10.44 13.71 1.49
CA VAL A 59 11.90 13.68 1.64
C VAL A 59 12.47 15.09 1.66
N HIS A 60 12.15 15.93 0.66
CA HIS A 60 12.73 17.27 0.53
C HIS A 60 12.30 18.22 1.65
N TYR A 61 11.10 18.05 2.19
CA TYR A 61 10.62 18.82 3.35
C TYR A 61 11.17 18.31 4.70
N GLY A 62 11.96 17.23 4.73
CA GLY A 62 12.50 16.65 5.96
C GLY A 62 11.46 15.99 6.87
N LEU A 63 10.20 15.87 6.41
CA LEU A 63 9.08 15.32 7.18
C LEU A 63 9.26 13.84 7.51
N LEU A 64 9.97 13.10 6.66
CA LEU A 64 10.28 11.69 6.86
C LEU A 64 11.04 11.41 8.16
N GLN A 65 11.84 12.36 8.67
CA GLN A 65 12.58 12.21 9.92
C GLN A 65 11.68 12.26 11.17
N HIS A 66 10.47 12.81 11.03
CA HIS A 66 9.50 12.94 12.12
C HIS A 66 8.47 11.80 12.15
N MET A 67 8.59 10.83 11.25
CA MET A 67 7.66 9.69 11.10
C MET A 67 8.42 8.36 11.20
N GLN A 68 7.73 7.30 11.61
CA GLN A 68 8.28 5.95 11.58
C GLN A 68 8.13 5.38 10.17
N ILE A 69 9.25 5.23 9.45
CA ILE A 69 9.25 4.68 8.09
C ILE A 69 9.19 3.17 8.17
N ILE A 70 8.17 2.57 7.54
CA ILE A 70 7.95 1.13 7.55
C ILE A 70 7.93 0.64 6.10
N LYS A 71 8.82 -0.30 5.77
CA LYS A 71 8.75 -0.99 4.48
C LYS A 71 7.68 -2.09 4.58
N PRO A 72 6.63 -2.06 3.76
CA PRO A 72 5.60 -3.10 3.82
C PRO A 72 6.22 -4.45 3.42
N SER A 73 6.04 -5.48 4.25
CA SER A 73 6.31 -6.86 3.85
C SER A 73 5.16 -7.33 2.95
N LEU A 74 5.49 -8.00 1.85
CA LEU A 74 4.50 -8.64 0.99
C LEU A 74 3.85 -9.78 1.78
N GLN A 75 2.71 -9.53 2.43
CA GLN A 75 1.84 -10.61 2.91
C GLN A 75 1.07 -11.15 1.71
N GLY A 76 1.74 -12.05 1.00
CA GLY A 76 1.22 -12.68 -0.20
C GLY A 76 2.21 -13.72 -0.69
N THR A 77 2.26 -14.87 -0.01
CA THR A 77 2.81 -16.08 -0.61
C THR A 77 1.90 -16.49 -1.76
N VAL A 78 2.12 -15.93 -2.95
CA VAL A 78 1.59 -16.51 -4.19
C VAL A 78 2.38 -17.78 -4.44
N THR A 79 1.83 -18.89 -3.98
CA THR A 79 2.21 -20.20 -4.49
C THR A 79 1.81 -20.25 -5.97
N SER A 80 2.80 -20.57 -6.81
CA SER A 80 2.68 -21.05 -8.19
C SER A 80 2.64 -20.03 -9.35
N PRO A 81 3.58 -20.12 -10.31
CA PRO A 81 3.70 -19.21 -11.47
C PRO A 81 2.80 -19.57 -12.67
N SER A 82 1.70 -20.31 -12.50
CA SER A 82 0.95 -20.91 -13.64
C SER A 82 -0.32 -20.18 -14.12
N SER A 83 -0.61 -18.93 -13.73
CA SER A 83 -1.87 -18.27 -14.13
C SER A 83 -1.77 -16.88 -14.76
N MET A 84 -0.59 -16.36 -15.11
CA MET A 84 -0.48 -15.16 -15.96
C MET A 84 -0.61 -15.48 -17.47
N LEU A 85 -1.65 -16.25 -17.84
CA LEU A 85 -2.12 -16.28 -19.23
C LEU A 85 -3.04 -15.08 -19.44
N MET A 86 -2.55 -14.07 -20.17
CA MET A 86 -3.39 -13.03 -20.77
C MET A 86 -4.38 -13.71 -21.75
N PRO A 87 -5.70 -13.46 -21.70
CA PRO A 87 -6.59 -13.90 -22.76
C PRO A 87 -6.35 -13.04 -23.99
N THR A 88 -5.62 -13.56 -24.97
CA THR A 88 -5.68 -13.05 -26.35
C THR A 88 -7.05 -13.40 -26.92
N ASN A 89 -7.87 -12.38 -27.14
CA ASN A 89 -9.20 -12.48 -27.73
C ASN A 89 -9.09 -12.91 -29.21
N PRO A 90 -9.65 -14.07 -29.63
CA PRO A 90 -9.67 -14.45 -31.03
C PRO A 90 -10.93 -13.87 -31.68
N SER A 91 -10.84 -12.65 -32.19
CA SER A 91 -11.89 -12.10 -33.04
C SER A 91 -11.28 -11.34 -34.22
N LEU A 92 -11.02 -12.06 -35.30
CA LEU A 92 -11.62 -11.78 -36.61
C LEU A 92 -11.24 -12.91 -37.58
N GLY A 93 -12.19 -13.82 -37.82
CA GLY A 93 -12.23 -14.56 -39.07
C GLY A 93 -12.96 -13.71 -40.10
N THR A 94 -12.25 -13.31 -41.15
CA THR A 94 -12.65 -13.39 -42.56
C THR A 94 -11.37 -13.30 -43.38
#